data_AF-E1NS29-F1
#
_entry.id   AF-E1NS29-F1
#
_cell.length_a   1.000
_cell.length_b   1.000
_cell.length_c   1.000
_cell.angle_alpha   90.00
_cell.angle_beta   90.00
_cell.angle_gamma   90.00
#
_symmetry.space_group_name_H-M   'P 1'
#
loop_
_entity.id
_entity.type
_entity.pdbx_description
1 polymer ?
#
loop_
_entity_poly.entity_id
_entity_poly.type
_entity_poly.pdbx_seq_one_letter_code
_entity_poly.pdbx_strand_id
1 'polypeptide(L)' 'METEFDKQGRVNLTATLKEHADLIKECVIVGVSNRIEIWSEDRWQKIC' A
#
# COMPACT_ATOMS: atom_id res chain seq x y z
N MET A 1 -8.72 -12.51 3.44
CA MET A 1 -7.36 -13.07 3.64
C MET A 1 -6.63 -12.11 4.55
N GLU A 2 -6.32 -12.56 5.76
CA GLU A 2 -5.49 -11.82 6.72
C GLU A 2 -4.02 -12.08 6.38
N THR A 3 -3.16 -11.07 6.51
CA THR A 3 -1.71 -11.22 6.29
C THR A 3 -1.00 -10.63 7.51
N GLU A 4 -0.08 -11.40 8.06
CA GLU A 4 0.74 -10.99 9.21
C GLU A 4 1.99 -10.25 8.74
N PHE A 5 2.50 -9.39 9.62
CA PHE A 5 3.81 -8.79 9.44
C PHE A 5 4.91 -9.81 9.74
N ASP A 6 5.98 -9.77 8.95
CA ASP A 6 7.18 -10.53 9.29
C ASP A 6 7.95 -9.86 10.44
N LYS A 7 9.01 -10.52 10.92
CA LYS A 7 9.85 -10.01 12.03
C LYS A 7 10.54 -8.67 11.74
N GLN A 8 10.59 -8.25 10.48
CA GLN A 8 11.16 -6.98 10.04
C GLN A 8 10.07 -5.91 9.84
N GLY A 9 8.80 -6.22 10.15
CA GLY A 9 7.68 -5.31 9.97
C GLY A 9 7.22 -5.17 8.53
N ARG A 10 7.54 -6.12 7.64
CA ARG A 10 7.09 -6.10 6.24
C ARG A 10 5.79 -6.91 6.08
N VAL A 11 4.94 -6.50 5.15
CA VAL A 11 3.67 -7.18 4.82
C VAL A 11 3.66 -7.55 3.33
N ASN A 12 3.18 -8.74 3.02
CA ASN A 12 3.01 -9.17 1.63
C ASN A 12 1.64 -8.76 1.10
N LEU A 13 1.62 -7.95 0.04
CA LEU A 13 0.40 -7.64 -0.68
C LEU A 13 0.12 -8.71 -1.74
N THR A 14 -1.13 -9.20 -1.79
CA THR A 14 -1.56 -10.13 -2.85
C THR A 14 -1.53 -9.44 -4.21
N ALA A 15 -1.44 -10.22 -5.29
CA ALA A 15 -1.46 -9.68 -6.65
C ALA A 15 -2.71 -8.82 -6.90
N THR A 16 -3.89 -9.27 -6.45
CA THR A 16 -5.15 -8.54 -6.57
C THR A 16 -5.11 -7.16 -5.92
N LEU A 17 -4.52 -7.04 -4.72
CA LEU A 17 -4.40 -5.73 -4.04
C LEU A 17 -3.42 -4.81 -4.77
N LYS A 18 -2.30 -5.36 -5.27
CA LYS A 18 -1.33 -4.61 -6.06
C LYS A 18 -1.92 -4.10 -7.37
N GLU A 19 -2.71 -4.92 -8.07
CA GLU A 19 -3.40 -4.54 -9.30
C GLU A 19 -4.49 -3.50 -9.04
N HIS A 20 -5.28 -3.68 -7.98
CA HIS A 20 -6.32 -2.71 -7.59
C HIS A 20 -5.74 -1.32 -7.29
N ALA A 21 -4.67 -1.29 -6.49
CA ALA A 21 -3.97 -0.07 -6.12
C ALA A 21 -2.99 0.45 -7.20
N ASP A 22 -2.73 -0.33 -8.26
CA ASP A 22 -1.82 -0.01 -9.37
C ASP A 22 -0.39 0.29 -8.88
N LEU A 23 0.07 -0.60 -8.00
CA LEU A 23 1.39 -0.54 -7.39
C LEU A 23 2.42 -1.19 -8.33
N ILE A 24 3.20 -0.36 -9.02
CA ILE A 24 4.22 -0.82 -9.97
C ILE A 24 5.60 -0.92 -9.29
N LYS A 25 6.04 0.17 -8.64
CA LYS A 25 7.35 0.24 -8.00
C LYS A 25 7.33 1.08 -6.74
N GLU A 26 7.15 2.39 -6.90
CA GLU A 26 7.11 3.33 -5.79
C GLU A 26 5.68 3.43 -5.22
N CYS A 27 5.58 3.59 -3.90
CA CYS A 27 4.31 3.73 -3.21
C CYS A 27 4.41 4.76 -2.08
N VAL A 28 3.27 5.34 -1.74
CA VAL A 28 3.15 6.32 -0.66
C VAL A 28 2.33 5.68 0.45
N ILE A 29 2.85 5.75 1.68
CA ILE A 29 2.16 5.28 2.88
C ILE A 29 1.61 6.49 3.63
N VAL A 30 0.30 6.50 3.87
CA VAL A 30 -0.40 7.58 4.56
C VAL A 30 -1.07 7.04 5.82
N GLY A 31 -0.79 7.65 6.97
CA GLY A 31 -1.50 7.34 8.22
C GLY A 31 -2.82 8.13 8.28
N VAL A 32 -3.94 7.44 8.42
CA VAL A 32 -5.28 8.05 8.53
C VAL A 32 -5.98 7.54 9.78
N SER A 33 -5.90 8.32 10.87
CA SER A 33 -6.46 7.97 12.17
C SER A 33 -5.93 6.62 12.69
N ASN A 34 -6.74 5.57 12.62
CA ASN A 34 -6.43 4.22 13.12
C ASN A 34 -6.08 3.22 12.00
N ARG A 35 -5.89 3.68 10.77
CA ARG A 35 -5.48 2.84 9.63
C ARG A 35 -4.34 3.46 8.85
N ILE A 36 -3.72 2.65 8.01
CA ILE A 36 -2.79 3.11 6.99
C ILE A 36 -3.42 2.90 5.61
N GLU A 37 -3.11 3.78 4.69
CA GLU A 37 -3.44 3.65 3.28
C GLU A 37 -2.16 3.56 2.47
N ILE A 38 -2.18 2.70 1.44
CA ILE A 38 -1.06 2.48 0.53
C ILE A 38 -1.53 2.94 -0.84
N TRP A 39 -0.85 3.94 -1.37
CA TRP A 39 -1.18 4.57 -2.64
C TRP A 39 -0.05 4.34 -3.66
N SER A 40 -0.37 4.24 -4.95
CA SER A 40 0.67 4.38 -5.97
C SER A 40 1.15 5.82 -6.01
N GLU A 41 2.46 6.01 -6.18
CA GLU A 41 3.05 7.35 -6.23
C GLU A 41 2.41 8.19 -7.34
N ASP A 42 2.28 7.63 -8.54
CA ASP A 42 1.68 8.31 -9.71
C ASP A 42 0.23 8.76 -9.48
N ARG A 43 -0.56 7.96 -8.75
CA ARG A 43 -1.95 8.32 -8.43
C ARG A 43 -2.01 9.36 -7.34
N TRP A 44 -1.14 9.25 -6.33
CA TRP A 44 -1.04 10.21 -5.23
C TRP A 44 -0.68 11.62 -5.74
N GLN A 45 0.32 11.73 -6.62
CA GLN A 45 0.77 12.99 -7.23
C GLN A 45 -0.29 13.70 -8.08
N LYS A 46 -1.36 13.00 -8.50
CA LYS A 46 -2.47 13.59 -9.26
C LYS A 46 -3.58 14.16 -8.37
N ILE A 47 -3.64 13.71 -7.12
CA ILE A 47 -4.69 14.07 -6.16
C ILE A 47 -4.23 15.19 -5.23
N CYS A 48 -2.94 15.21 -4.90
CA CYS A 48 -2.30 16.28 -4.12
C CYS A 48 -1.84 17.43 -5.02
#